data_AF-A0A7S2NXT1-F1
#
_entry.id   AF-A0A7S2NXT1-F1
#
_cell.length_a   1.000
_cell.length_b   1.000
_cell.length_c   1.000
_cell.angle_alpha   90.00
_cell.angle_beta   90.00
_cell.angle_gamma   90.00
#
_symmetry.space_group_name_H-M   'P 1'
#
loop_
_entity.id
_entity.type
_entity.pdbx_description
1 polymer ?
#
loop_
_entity_poly.entity_id
_entity_poly.type
_entity_poly.pdbx_seq_one_letter_code
_entity_poly.pdbx_strand_id
1 'polypeptide(L)'
;FSGRTGEGAFHFPWLDEWLPGLRAEVIDPLGVPLDRIRRMQFASMPPGAYINTHRDSGAWVATTHRVHVVLTSNSNVSFQFVANNDRAPITVQAKEGDVFEVNNARRHWVTNTGERERVHLLIDYAEAPNRFTERLRPGEVMEDHHLATGRVARGPGSAH
;
A
#
# COMPACT_ATOMS: atom_id res chain seq x y z
N PHE A 1 -1.59 -7.99 -1.79
CA PHE A 1 -2.73 -7.61 -0.94
C PHE A 1 -2.72 -8.48 0.31
N SER A 2 -3.06 -8.00 1.50
CA SER A 2 -3.07 -8.81 2.73
C SER A 2 -4.49 -9.08 3.23
N GLY A 3 -4.69 -10.18 3.96
CA GLY A 3 -5.92 -10.44 4.70
C GLY A 3 -6.15 -9.44 5.85
N ARG A 4 -7.29 -9.57 6.55
CA ARG A 4 -7.68 -8.65 7.66
C ARG A 4 -6.65 -8.61 8.79
N THR A 5 -5.94 -9.71 9.02
CA THR A 5 -4.93 -9.83 10.09
C THR A 5 -3.56 -9.26 9.71
N GLY A 6 -3.29 -9.03 8.42
CA GLY A 6 -1.97 -8.57 7.95
C GLY A 6 -0.85 -9.64 8.03
N GLU A 7 -1.16 -10.87 8.45
CA GLU A 7 -0.14 -11.92 8.70
C GLU A 7 0.44 -12.56 7.44
N GLY A 8 -0.21 -12.43 6.29
CA GLY A 8 0.25 -12.98 5.02
C GLY A 8 -0.24 -12.18 3.82
N ALA A 9 0.25 -12.55 2.64
CA ALA A 9 0.04 -11.84 1.40
C ALA A 9 -0.58 -12.74 0.32
N PHE A 10 -1.42 -12.12 -0.51
CA PHE A 10 -2.00 -12.70 -1.70
C PHE A 10 -1.40 -12.03 -2.94
N HIS A 11 -0.91 -12.87 -3.84
CA HIS A 11 -0.36 -12.49 -5.13
C HIS A 11 -1.42 -12.69 -6.20
N PHE A 12 -1.82 -11.60 -6.85
CA PHE A 12 -2.72 -11.68 -7.99
C PHE A 12 -1.97 -12.15 -9.25
N PRO A 13 -2.65 -12.78 -10.22
CA PRO A 13 -2.02 -13.28 -11.44
C PRO A 13 -1.18 -12.23 -12.18
N TRP A 14 -1.69 -11.01 -12.29
CA TRP A 14 -1.04 -9.87 -12.97
C TRP A 14 0.28 -9.44 -12.30
N LEU A 15 0.52 -9.84 -11.05
CA LEU A 15 1.78 -9.51 -10.38
C LEU A 15 2.97 -10.09 -11.15
N ASP A 16 2.87 -11.28 -11.75
CA ASP A 16 4.00 -11.87 -12.46
C ASP A 16 4.45 -11.05 -13.66
N GLU A 17 3.48 -10.43 -14.34
CA GLU A 17 3.75 -9.58 -15.49
C GLU A 17 4.49 -8.30 -15.06
N TRP A 18 4.08 -7.70 -13.94
CA TRP A 18 4.61 -6.41 -13.49
C TRP A 18 5.80 -6.53 -12.55
N LEU A 19 5.99 -7.68 -11.90
CA LEU A 19 7.01 -7.89 -10.88
C LEU A 19 8.42 -7.62 -11.39
N PRO A 20 8.84 -8.00 -12.62
CA PRO A 20 10.17 -7.65 -13.12
C PRO A 20 10.44 -6.14 -13.11
N GLY A 21 9.49 -5.34 -13.60
CA GLY A 21 9.61 -3.88 -13.60
C GLY A 21 9.53 -3.29 -12.19
N LEU A 22 8.59 -3.76 -11.37
CA LEU A 22 8.48 -3.33 -9.97
C LEU A 22 9.73 -3.67 -9.17
N ARG A 23 10.39 -4.79 -9.44
CA ARG A 23 11.65 -5.15 -8.78
C ARG A 23 12.78 -4.24 -9.18
N ALA A 24 13.00 -4.07 -10.47
CA ALA A 24 14.07 -3.24 -11.00
C ALA A 24 13.95 -1.77 -10.53
N GLU A 25 12.75 -1.20 -10.63
CA GLU A 25 12.56 0.24 -10.43
C GLU A 25 12.21 0.62 -8.99
N VAL A 26 11.69 -0.31 -8.18
CA VAL A 26 11.14 0.01 -6.85
C VAL A 26 11.62 -0.93 -5.75
N ILE A 27 11.31 -2.22 -5.82
CA ILE A 27 11.47 -3.13 -4.68
C ILE A 27 12.95 -3.39 -4.37
N ASP A 28 13.77 -3.68 -5.39
CA ASP A 28 15.19 -3.95 -5.19
C ASP A 28 15.96 -2.68 -4.76
N PRO A 29 15.73 -1.48 -5.35
CA PRO A 29 16.31 -0.22 -4.84
C PRO A 29 15.92 0.12 -3.41
N LEU A 30 14.68 -0.19 -2.98
CA LEU A 30 14.26 0.00 -1.60
C LEU A 30 14.90 -1.02 -0.63
N GLY A 31 15.51 -2.09 -1.15
CA GLY A 31 16.10 -3.14 -0.33
C GLY A 31 15.09 -3.92 0.50
N VAL A 32 13.81 -3.91 0.10
CA VAL A 32 12.73 -4.58 0.82
C VAL A 32 12.51 -5.98 0.21
N PRO A 33 12.75 -7.07 0.95
CA PRO A 33 12.46 -8.42 0.46
C PRO A 33 10.97 -8.58 0.11
N LEU A 34 10.68 -9.18 -1.04
CA LEU A 34 9.30 -9.38 -1.52
C LEU A 34 8.44 -10.17 -0.51
N ASP A 35 9.05 -11.13 0.19
CA ASP A 35 8.38 -11.94 1.22
C ASP A 35 8.07 -11.16 2.50
N ARG A 36 8.51 -9.91 2.63
CA ARG A 36 8.18 -9.01 3.74
C ARG A 36 7.12 -7.96 3.39
N ILE A 37 6.79 -7.83 2.11
CA ILE A 37 5.73 -6.93 1.65
C ILE A 37 4.38 -7.53 2.04
N ARG A 38 3.63 -6.81 2.88
CA ARG A 38 2.26 -7.16 3.28
C ARG A 38 1.27 -6.67 2.24
N ARG A 39 1.46 -5.44 1.79
CA ARG A 39 0.55 -4.79 0.85
C ARG A 39 1.33 -3.96 -0.15
N MET A 40 0.81 -3.94 -1.35
CA MET A 40 1.28 -3.09 -2.44
C MET A 40 0.05 -2.64 -3.20
N GLN A 41 -0.17 -1.33 -3.30
CA GLN A 41 -1.38 -0.76 -3.92
C GLN A 41 -1.08 0.58 -4.59
N PHE A 42 -1.69 0.83 -5.73
CA PHE A 42 -1.71 2.17 -6.32
C PHE A 42 -2.80 3.01 -5.65
N ALA A 43 -2.45 4.20 -5.20
CA ALA A 43 -3.35 5.18 -4.60
C ALA A 43 -3.45 6.40 -5.51
N SER A 44 -4.55 6.46 -6.27
CA SER A 44 -4.95 7.59 -7.09
C SER A 44 -5.68 8.64 -6.26
N MET A 45 -5.41 9.91 -6.52
CA MET A 45 -6.10 11.05 -5.93
C MET A 45 -6.41 12.09 -7.02
N PRO A 46 -7.69 12.31 -7.35
CA PRO A 46 -8.07 13.22 -8.43
C PRO A 46 -7.84 14.70 -8.08
N PRO A 47 -7.87 15.60 -9.07
CA PRO A 47 -7.89 17.05 -8.86
C PRO A 47 -8.98 17.50 -7.88
N GLY A 48 -8.68 18.48 -7.04
CA GLY A 48 -9.62 19.06 -6.06
C GLY A 48 -9.95 18.16 -4.86
N ALA A 49 -9.39 16.95 -4.78
CA ALA A 49 -9.71 16.02 -3.71
C ALA A 49 -9.09 16.43 -2.36
N TYR A 50 -9.76 16.00 -1.29
CA TYR A 50 -9.28 16.11 0.08
C TYR A 50 -9.50 14.79 0.81
N ILE A 51 -8.42 14.22 1.32
CA ILE A 51 -8.47 13.08 2.22
C ILE A 51 -8.48 13.64 3.64
N ASN A 52 -9.61 13.52 4.32
CA ASN A 52 -9.82 14.03 5.68
C ASN A 52 -8.73 13.59 6.66
N THR A 53 -8.48 14.38 7.70
CA THR A 53 -7.57 14.01 8.79
C THR A 53 -7.97 12.70 9.44
N HIS A 54 -7.09 11.72 9.38
CA HIS A 54 -7.33 10.39 9.92
C HIS A 54 -6.04 9.75 10.43
N ARG A 55 -6.20 8.61 11.11
CA ARG A 55 -5.17 7.61 11.31
C ARG A 55 -5.60 6.40 10.51
N ASP A 56 -4.65 5.67 9.95
CA ASP A 56 -5.01 4.42 9.29
C ASP A 56 -5.57 3.42 10.28
N SER A 57 -6.53 2.61 9.80
CA SER A 57 -7.13 1.53 10.55
C SER A 57 -6.81 0.20 9.87
N GLY A 58 -6.35 -0.76 10.66
CA GLY A 58 -5.96 -2.09 10.19
C GLY A 58 -4.95 -2.75 11.12
N ALA A 59 -5.00 -4.08 11.25
CA ALA A 59 -4.08 -4.83 12.11
C ALA A 59 -2.61 -4.65 11.68
N TRP A 60 -2.37 -4.47 10.37
CA TRP A 60 -1.02 -4.27 9.82
C TRP A 60 -0.41 -2.91 10.18
N VAL A 61 -1.21 -1.87 10.47
CA VAL A 61 -0.72 -0.50 10.70
C VAL A 61 0.29 -0.45 11.85
N ALA A 62 0.10 -1.27 12.88
CA ALA A 62 0.99 -1.32 14.04
C ALA A 62 2.27 -2.14 13.79
N THR A 63 2.34 -2.91 12.71
CA THR A 63 3.39 -3.91 12.46
C THR A 63 4.10 -3.72 11.12
N THR A 64 3.75 -2.68 10.36
CA THR A 64 4.33 -2.38 9.06
C THR A 64 4.84 -0.95 8.97
N HIS A 65 5.91 -0.77 8.20
CA HIS A 65 6.32 0.49 7.62
C HIS A 65 5.44 0.80 6.41
N ARG A 66 5.08 2.07 6.21
CA ARG A 66 4.38 2.53 5.00
C ARG A 66 5.26 3.45 4.18
N VAL A 67 5.65 2.98 3.00
CA VAL A 67 6.43 3.73 2.02
C VAL A 67 5.51 4.23 0.91
N HIS A 68 5.65 5.51 0.55
CA HIS A 68 5.08 6.12 -0.63
C HIS A 68 6.16 6.25 -1.69
N VAL A 69 5.92 5.67 -2.87
CA VAL A 69 6.70 5.90 -4.09
C VAL A 69 5.86 6.76 -5.01
N VAL A 70 6.31 7.98 -5.31
CA VAL A 70 5.53 8.95 -6.09
C VAL A 70 5.71 8.68 -7.57
N LEU A 71 4.65 8.20 -8.22
CA LEU A 71 4.67 7.89 -9.66
C LEU A 71 4.26 9.08 -10.50
N THR A 72 3.24 9.81 -10.06
CA THR A 72 2.82 11.08 -10.66
C THR A 72 2.32 12.00 -9.56
N SER A 73 2.68 13.28 -9.62
CA SER A 73 2.24 14.30 -8.66
C SER A 73 2.23 15.68 -9.33
N ASN A 74 1.83 16.70 -8.58
CA ASN A 74 1.90 18.09 -9.01
C ASN A 74 2.23 19.00 -7.82
N SER A 75 2.62 20.25 -8.08
CA SER A 75 3.06 21.20 -7.05
C SER A 75 1.97 21.61 -6.04
N ASN A 76 0.72 21.24 -6.30
CA ASN A 76 -0.44 21.55 -5.45
C ASN A 76 -0.92 20.32 -4.65
N VAL A 77 -0.09 19.28 -4.54
CA VAL A 77 -0.31 18.15 -3.63
C VAL A 77 0.46 18.36 -2.33
N SER A 78 -0.25 18.31 -1.21
CA SER A 78 0.34 18.51 0.12
C SER A 78 -0.06 17.39 1.06
N PHE A 79 0.93 16.62 1.50
CA PHE A 79 0.79 15.65 2.58
C PHE A 79 1.08 16.32 3.90
N GLN A 80 0.20 16.17 4.88
CA GLN A 80 0.32 16.85 6.15
C GLN A 80 0.25 15.84 7.29
N PHE A 81 1.18 15.95 8.24
CA PHE A 81 1.36 14.99 9.32
C PHE A 81 1.48 15.70 10.68
N VAL A 82 0.88 15.12 11.70
CA VAL A 82 1.05 15.58 13.09
C VAL A 82 2.22 14.84 13.74
N ALA A 83 3.26 15.59 14.13
CA ALA A 83 4.44 15.05 14.82
C ALA A 83 4.15 14.66 16.29
N ASN A 84 5.08 13.95 16.93
CA ASN A 84 4.96 13.31 18.26
C ASN A 84 4.79 14.27 19.47
N ASN A 85 4.47 15.55 19.26
CA ASN A 85 4.53 16.58 20.31
C ASN A 85 3.57 17.76 20.10
N ASP A 86 2.45 17.56 19.39
CA ASP A 86 1.41 18.58 19.13
C ASP A 86 1.97 19.91 18.56
N ARG A 87 3.11 19.84 17.88
CA ARG A 87 3.66 20.94 17.09
C ARG A 87 2.83 21.16 15.83
N ALA A 88 3.06 22.31 15.18
CA ALA A 88 2.48 22.60 13.87
C ALA A 88 2.68 21.42 12.89
N PRO A 89 1.68 21.11 12.05
CA PRO A 89 1.77 20.02 11.10
C PRO A 89 2.98 20.16 10.17
N ILE A 90 3.65 19.05 9.89
CA ILE A 90 4.69 19.01 8.87
C ILE A 90 4.01 18.83 7.53
N THR A 91 4.34 19.68 6.55
CA THR A 91 3.85 19.55 5.18
C THR A 91 4.96 19.01 4.28
N VAL A 92 4.65 17.97 3.52
CA VAL A 92 5.52 17.38 2.51
C VAL A 92 4.86 17.56 1.14
N GLN A 93 5.58 18.23 0.24
CA GLN A 93 5.25 18.32 -1.18
C GLN A 93 6.16 17.37 -1.95
N ALA A 94 5.66 16.17 -2.21
CA ALA A 94 6.44 15.14 -2.88
C ALA A 94 6.28 15.24 -4.41
N LYS A 95 7.40 15.15 -5.10
CA LYS A 95 7.52 15.19 -6.56
C LYS A 95 7.61 13.78 -7.12
N GLU A 96 7.35 13.65 -8.41
CA GLU A 96 7.56 12.40 -9.14
C GLU A 96 8.98 11.86 -8.92
N GLY A 97 9.10 10.57 -8.64
CA GLY A 97 10.34 9.88 -8.29
C GLY A 97 10.72 9.96 -6.81
N ASP A 98 10.10 10.83 -6.01
CA ASP A 98 10.37 10.88 -4.58
C ASP A 98 9.87 9.60 -3.88
N VAL A 99 10.61 9.20 -2.84
CA VAL A 99 10.22 8.13 -1.93
C VAL A 99 10.28 8.63 -0.50
N PHE A 100 9.23 8.38 0.26
CA PHE A 100 9.20 8.72 1.68
C PHE A 100 8.38 7.73 2.49
N GLU A 101 8.78 7.53 3.74
CA GLU A 101 8.06 6.73 4.71
C GLU A 101 7.16 7.61 5.57
N VAL A 102 5.97 7.11 5.91
CA VAL A 102 5.04 7.78 6.82
C VAL A 102 4.67 6.86 7.98
N ASN A 103 4.64 7.42 9.19
CA ASN A 103 3.98 6.77 10.31
C ASN A 103 2.46 6.99 10.18
N ASN A 104 1.79 6.12 9.43
CA ASN A 104 0.36 6.18 9.17
C ASN A 104 -0.53 5.87 10.41
N ALA A 105 0.07 5.43 11.52
CA ALA A 105 -0.63 5.37 12.81
C ALA A 105 -0.84 6.76 13.44
N ARG A 106 -0.18 7.81 12.92
CA ARG A 106 -0.36 9.20 13.34
C ARG A 106 -1.39 9.93 12.48
N ARG A 107 -1.92 11.03 13.02
CA ARG A 107 -2.90 11.86 12.29
C ARG A 107 -2.24 12.47 11.06
N HIS A 108 -2.87 12.27 9.91
CA HIS A 108 -2.41 12.82 8.65
C HIS A 108 -3.59 13.09 7.71
N TRP A 109 -3.37 13.97 6.74
CA TRP A 109 -4.32 14.28 5.67
C TRP A 109 -3.58 14.65 4.40
N VAL A 110 -4.31 14.64 3.29
CA VAL A 110 -3.74 15.00 1.99
C VAL A 110 -4.73 15.86 1.22
N THR A 111 -4.20 16.90 0.57
CA THR A 111 -4.95 17.77 -0.34
C THR A 111 -4.31 17.70 -1.71
N ASN A 112 -5.12 17.66 -2.77
CA ASN A 112 -4.70 17.91 -4.14
C ASN A 112 -5.51 19.08 -4.68
N THR A 113 -4.99 20.30 -4.55
CA THR A 113 -5.66 21.52 -5.06
C THR A 113 -5.23 21.85 -6.48
N GLY A 114 -4.51 20.96 -7.15
CA GLY A 114 -4.09 21.11 -8.53
C GLY A 114 -5.12 20.60 -9.53
N GLU A 115 -4.75 20.67 -10.81
CA GLU A 115 -5.58 20.27 -11.96
C GLU A 115 -5.27 18.87 -12.49
N ARG A 116 -4.28 18.19 -11.90
CA ARG A 116 -3.84 16.85 -12.34
C ARG A 116 -4.00 15.83 -11.23
N GLU A 117 -4.29 14.59 -11.63
CA GLU A 117 -4.30 13.45 -10.74
C GLU A 117 -2.89 13.20 -10.15
N ARG A 118 -2.86 12.68 -8.93
CA ARG A 118 -1.66 12.14 -8.30
C ARG A 118 -1.81 10.63 -8.16
N VAL A 119 -0.75 9.88 -8.43
CA VAL A 119 -0.71 8.43 -8.23
C VAL A 119 0.56 8.06 -7.45
N HIS A 120 0.40 7.42 -6.30
CA HIS A 120 1.51 6.85 -5.54
C HIS A 120 1.37 5.33 -5.48
N LEU A 121 2.49 4.61 -5.56
CA LEU A 121 2.55 3.23 -5.13
C LEU A 121 2.81 3.21 -3.62
N LEU A 122 1.88 2.62 -2.88
CA LEU A 122 2.02 2.41 -1.44
C LEU A 122 2.53 0.99 -1.21
N ILE A 123 3.58 0.87 -0.40
CA ILE A 123 4.15 -0.40 0.04
C ILE A 123 4.08 -0.45 1.56
N ASP A 124 3.31 -1.40 2.09
CA ASP A 124 3.33 -1.75 3.50
C ASP A 124 4.21 -2.99 3.67
N TYR A 125 5.32 -2.90 4.40
CA TYR A 125 6.22 -4.03 4.66
C TYR A 125 6.52 -4.17 6.15
N ALA A 126 6.81 -5.40 6.60
CA ALA A 126 7.16 -5.70 7.99
C ALA A 126 8.61 -6.17 8.11
N GLU A 127 9.17 -6.13 9.32
CA GLU A 127 10.51 -6.66 9.57
C GLU A 127 10.57 -8.19 9.42
N ALA A 128 9.51 -8.87 9.84
CA ALA A 128 9.38 -10.32 9.71
C ALA A 128 8.76 -10.72 8.36
N PRO A 129 9.14 -11.88 7.79
CA PRO A 129 8.53 -12.39 6.57
C PRO A 129 7.05 -12.73 6.76
N ASN A 130 6.34 -12.79 5.64
CA ASN A 130 4.96 -13.23 5.54
C ASN A 130 4.82 -14.63 6.13
N ARG A 131 3.80 -14.83 6.99
CA ARG A 131 3.49 -16.16 7.55
C ARG A 131 3.07 -17.12 6.44
N PHE A 132 2.42 -16.60 5.41
CA PHE A 132 2.11 -17.29 4.18
C PHE A 132 2.09 -16.30 3.02
N THR A 133 2.37 -16.81 1.82
CA THR A 133 2.12 -16.11 0.57
C THR A 133 1.31 -17.04 -0.32
N GLU A 134 0.14 -16.60 -0.75
CA GLU A 134 -0.75 -17.39 -1.59
C GLU A 134 -0.96 -16.74 -2.95
N ARG A 135 -0.81 -17.53 -4.00
CA ARG A 135 -0.98 -17.08 -5.38
C ARG A 135 -2.38 -17.44 -5.86
N LEU A 136 -3.14 -16.42 -6.23
CA LEU A 136 -4.49 -16.57 -6.74
C LEU A 136 -4.45 -16.91 -8.23
N ARG A 137 -5.41 -17.72 -8.68
CA ARG A 137 -5.68 -18.01 -10.09
C ARG A 137 -6.62 -16.97 -10.68
N PRO A 138 -6.57 -16.74 -12.01
CA PRO A 138 -7.60 -15.95 -12.68
C PRO A 138 -9.00 -16.49 -12.38
N GLY A 139 -9.91 -15.61 -11.94
CA GLY A 139 -11.28 -15.98 -11.57
C GLY A 139 -11.45 -16.60 -10.17
N GLU A 140 -10.37 -16.79 -9.40
CA GLU A 140 -10.47 -17.32 -8.04
C GLU A 140 -11.11 -16.30 -7.09
N VAL A 141 -12.21 -16.71 -6.45
CA VAL A 141 -12.94 -15.87 -5.49
C VAL A 141 -12.42 -16.16 -4.09
N MET A 142 -11.94 -15.11 -3.42
CA MET A 142 -11.61 -15.17 -2.00
C MET A 142 -12.82 -14.74 -1.17
N GLU A 143 -13.43 -15.69 -0.47
CA GLU A 143 -14.47 -15.38 0.50
C GLU A 143 -13.91 -14.68 1.75
N ASP A 144 -14.76 -13.90 2.42
CA ASP A 144 -14.40 -13.12 3.61
C ASP A 144 -13.79 -13.96 4.75
N HIS A 145 -14.19 -15.23 4.85
CA HIS A 145 -13.61 -16.19 5.79
C HIS A 145 -12.14 -16.51 5.48
N HIS A 146 -11.77 -16.53 4.19
CA HIS A 146 -10.38 -16.74 3.75
C HIS A 146 -9.49 -15.55 4.09
N LEU A 147 -10.05 -14.33 4.00
CA LEU A 147 -9.38 -13.10 4.40
C LEU A 147 -9.16 -13.00 5.92
N ALA A 148 -10.02 -13.63 6.72
CA ALA A 148 -9.91 -13.69 8.17
C ALA A 148 -8.94 -14.77 8.66
N THR A 149 -8.91 -15.92 7.99
CA THR A 149 -8.08 -17.08 8.39
C THR A 149 -6.72 -17.15 7.70
N GLY A 150 -6.54 -16.37 6.62
CA GLY A 150 -5.33 -16.44 5.79
C GLY A 150 -5.21 -17.74 5.00
N ARG A 151 -6.33 -18.38 4.69
CA ARG A 151 -6.38 -19.63 3.91
C ARG A 151 -7.44 -19.53 2.84
N VAL A 152 -7.10 -19.76 1.58
CA VAL A 152 -8.12 -19.96 0.53
C VAL A 152 -8.63 -21.39 0.58
N ALA A 153 -9.94 -21.60 0.78
CA ALA A 153 -10.55 -22.88 0.50
C ALA A 153 -10.81 -22.99 -1.01
N ARG A 154 -10.20 -23.99 -1.64
CA ARG A 154 -10.45 -24.30 -3.04
C ARG A 154 -11.73 -25.12 -3.12
N GLY A 155 -12.81 -24.52 -3.63
CA GLY A 155 -13.99 -25.27 -4.04
C GLY A 155 -13.66 -26.24 -5.19
N PRO A 156 -14.46 -27.30 -5.41
CA PRO A 156 -14.30 -28.15 -6.58
C PRO A 156 -14.52 -27.26 -7.81
N GLY A 157 -13.44 -27.01 -8.57
CA GLY A 157 -13.48 -26.09 -9.70
C GLY A 157 -14.58 -26.50 -10.69
N SER A 158 -15.44 -25.54 -11.06
CA SER A 158 -16.28 -25.70 -12.24
C SER A 158 -15.37 -25.67 -13.46
N ALA A 159 -15.10 -26.84 -14.02
CA ALA A 159 -14.55 -26.97 -15.36
C ALA A 159 -15.55 -26.33 -16.34
N HIS A 160 -15.09 -25.35 -17.11
CA HIS A 160 -15.73 -24.88 -18.33
C HIS A 160 -14.80 -25.19 -19.50
#